data_AF-A0A2D4WUS4-F1
#
_entry.id   AF-A0A2D4WUS4-F1
#
_cell.length_a   1.000
_cell.length_b   1.000
_cell.length_c   1.000
_cell.angle_alpha   90.00
_cell.angle_beta   90.00
_cell.angle_gamma   90.00
#
_symmetry.space_group_name_H-M   'P 1'
#
loop_
_entity.id
_entity.type
_entity.pdbx_description
1 polymer ?
#
loop_
_entity_poly.entity_id
_entity_poly.type
_entity_poly.pdbx_seq_one_letter_code
_entity_poly.pdbx_strand_id
1 'polypeptide(L)'
;MGLSKEFNMKMELKRSLSWAVAVSVPALCSSFVHGQHSIDYQRTAEWDGGYNADIILKVDPNGSTLDNWTLSWMGAPNIEYFWNCTYSLDGDRKLFDNVSYNQTIQPGSSVTLGFTGAGDWPPAPMDARINGELIMVMIEGEMLDHDDHSGHCMGDMDANGRVDGQDLAMILSAWNTSNEMADLDDSNLVDGGDLTLALSMWGECPHDDDHGDGDDHGDGDGDGHGGGDGHDDPCMGEFITITCWGDFHDSNHNSHDDEMVGGRTPITTEAMITYNSLRAFLDLSPVDIEEVGQWAFDEALTNNTEAWGGDIMGVGLYYAMQGAKVGWITDDAYDPQILADIQRTARLVEDEVEMTALVMEMVRQFGHEGYGDYLEQNAMVETFINTLKMEPHYGGWMHGRTHGYRSIEGVAINHDINHLTVLSWDQMEPFMNDTFDWPQWPALDVSDSGVIEYFQSMVVLGDPVGDNM
;
A
#
# COMPACT_ATOMS: atom_id res chain seq x y z
N MET A 1 -33.62 71.61 24.47
CA MET A 1 -32.24 71.53 23.97
C MET A 1 -31.53 70.47 24.80
N GLY A 2 -31.13 69.35 24.18
CA GLY A 2 -30.32 68.28 24.79
C GLY A 2 -31.09 67.25 25.62
N LEU A 3 -31.05 65.99 25.17
CA LEU A 3 -31.78 64.82 25.67
C LEU A 3 -30.95 63.94 26.61
N SER A 4 -31.70 63.14 27.38
CA SER A 4 -31.38 61.83 27.97
C SER A 4 -30.75 61.78 29.36
N LYS A 5 -31.58 61.29 30.31
CA LYS A 5 -31.24 60.86 31.66
C LYS A 5 -30.91 59.37 31.60
N GLU A 6 -29.73 58.97 32.06
CA GLU A 6 -29.42 57.59 32.41
C GLU A 6 -29.63 57.37 33.91
N PHE A 7 -30.30 56.27 34.26
CA PHE A 7 -30.38 55.78 35.64
C PHE A 7 -30.18 54.26 35.66
N ASN A 8 -29.06 53.88 36.32
CA ASN A 8 -28.78 52.69 37.12
C ASN A 8 -29.25 51.29 36.67
N MET A 9 -28.30 50.36 36.63
CA MET A 9 -28.33 49.22 37.57
C MET A 9 -26.92 48.69 37.86
N LYS A 10 -26.53 48.72 39.14
CA LYS A 10 -25.40 47.97 39.70
C LYS A 10 -25.74 46.48 39.72
N MET A 11 -24.84 45.62 39.26
CA MET A 11 -24.76 44.23 39.70
C MET A 11 -23.32 43.84 40.01
N GLU A 12 -23.21 43.07 41.08
CA GLU A 12 -22.02 42.83 41.88
C GLU A 12 -21.02 41.85 41.26
N LEU A 13 -19.75 42.11 41.59
CA LEU A 13 -18.60 41.27 41.32
C LEU A 13 -18.64 40.01 42.22
N LYS A 14 -18.78 38.82 41.64
CA LYS A 14 -18.34 37.56 42.26
C LYS A 14 -17.29 36.91 41.37
N ARG A 15 -16.02 37.13 41.74
CA ARG A 15 -14.86 36.38 41.23
C ARG A 15 -14.94 34.94 41.76
N SER A 16 -15.10 33.95 40.89
CA SER A 16 -14.57 32.60 41.16
C SER A 16 -13.21 32.50 40.49
N LEU A 17 -12.16 32.27 41.29
CA LEU A 17 -10.90 31.77 40.76
C LEU A 17 -11.11 30.27 40.49
N SER A 18 -11.16 29.87 39.22
CA SER A 18 -10.91 28.50 38.84
C SER A 18 -9.39 28.33 38.72
N TRP A 19 -8.82 27.42 39.51
CA TRP A 19 -7.47 26.90 39.28
C TRP A 19 -7.53 26.07 37.99
N ALA A 20 -6.97 26.60 36.89
CA ALA A 20 -6.60 25.75 35.78
C ALA A 20 -5.40 24.92 36.24
N VAL A 21 -5.62 23.63 36.48
CA VAL A 21 -4.54 22.65 36.55
C VAL A 21 -3.99 22.57 35.15
N ALA A 22 -2.82 23.18 34.92
CA ALA A 22 -2.02 22.86 33.76
C ALA A 22 -1.53 21.43 33.95
N VAL A 23 -2.25 20.46 33.38
CA VAL A 23 -1.67 19.16 33.11
C VAL A 23 -0.69 19.40 31.98
N SER A 24 0.57 19.65 32.33
CA SER A 24 1.67 19.44 31.41
C SER A 24 1.64 17.95 31.09
N VAL A 25 1.05 17.60 29.95
CA VAL A 25 1.41 16.33 29.30
C VAL A 25 2.90 16.48 29.03
N PRO A 26 3.77 15.66 29.65
CA PRO A 26 5.14 15.63 29.21
C PRO A 26 5.07 15.31 27.72
N ALA A 27 5.57 16.21 26.88
CA ALA A 27 6.01 15.81 25.57
C ALA A 27 7.02 14.69 25.83
N LEU A 28 6.55 13.45 25.74
CA LEU A 28 7.40 12.31 25.51
C LEU A 28 8.02 12.64 24.18
N CYS A 29 9.23 13.20 24.25
CA CYS A 29 10.15 13.15 23.12
C CYS A 29 10.24 11.66 22.79
N SER A 30 9.54 11.23 21.73
CA SER A 30 9.79 9.96 21.07
C SER A 30 11.22 10.04 20.57
N SER A 31 12.11 9.66 21.47
CA SER A 31 13.51 9.46 21.20
C SER A 31 13.64 7.99 20.87
N PHE A 32 14.40 7.75 19.80
CA PHE A 32 14.92 6.47 19.33
C PHE A 32 14.05 5.71 18.30
N VAL A 33 14.53 5.75 17.05
CA VAL A 33 14.89 4.53 16.31
C VAL A 33 15.38 3.47 17.31
N HIS A 34 14.58 2.44 17.58
CA HIS A 34 15.00 1.26 18.34
C HIS A 34 14.82 0.06 17.41
N GLY A 35 15.88 -0.74 17.22
CA GLY A 35 15.85 -1.81 16.26
C GLY A 35 14.87 -2.90 16.68
N GLN A 36 14.21 -3.47 15.68
CA GLN A 36 13.15 -4.44 15.86
C GLN A 36 13.75 -5.85 16.03
N HIS A 37 13.16 -6.66 16.91
CA HIS A 37 13.47 -8.09 16.98
C HIS A 37 13.03 -8.78 15.68
N SER A 38 13.60 -9.94 15.38
CA SER A 38 13.27 -10.68 14.16
C SER A 38 13.31 -12.18 14.36
N ILE A 39 12.70 -12.91 13.44
CA ILE A 39 12.87 -14.35 13.29
C ILE A 39 13.38 -14.67 11.88
N ASP A 40 14.08 -15.80 11.76
CA ASP A 40 14.61 -16.29 10.50
C ASP A 40 14.39 -17.81 10.42
N TYR A 41 13.57 -18.23 9.47
CA TYR A 41 13.25 -19.63 9.22
C TYR A 41 14.33 -20.25 8.33
N GLN A 42 14.98 -21.31 8.79
CA GLN A 42 15.98 -22.03 8.01
C GLN A 42 15.56 -23.48 7.84
N ARG A 43 15.36 -23.90 6.59
CA ARG A 43 14.96 -25.27 6.28
C ARG A 43 16.14 -26.21 6.52
N THR A 44 15.86 -27.27 7.26
CA THR A 44 16.87 -28.29 7.61
C THR A 44 16.64 -29.60 6.84
N ALA A 45 15.39 -29.93 6.52
CA ALA A 45 15.00 -31.06 5.68
C ALA A 45 13.60 -30.84 5.10
N GLU A 46 13.30 -31.45 3.96
CA GLU A 46 12.00 -31.34 3.28
C GLU A 46 11.66 -32.68 2.61
N TRP A 47 10.36 -33.00 2.61
CA TRP A 47 9.76 -34.15 1.95
C TRP A 47 8.36 -33.78 1.43
N ASP A 48 7.76 -34.66 0.64
CA ASP A 48 6.41 -34.45 0.10
C ASP A 48 5.39 -34.27 1.24
N GLY A 49 4.81 -33.07 1.35
CA GLY A 49 3.83 -32.70 2.37
C GLY A 49 4.39 -32.28 3.74
N GLY A 50 5.70 -32.07 3.90
CA GLY A 50 6.23 -31.51 5.15
C GLY A 50 7.73 -31.24 5.17
N TYR A 51 8.17 -30.53 6.21
CA TYR A 51 9.57 -30.15 6.37
C TYR A 51 9.96 -29.99 7.83
N ASN A 52 11.27 -30.05 8.10
CA ASN A 52 11.86 -29.61 9.36
C ASN A 52 12.54 -28.27 9.15
N ALA A 53 12.35 -27.33 10.06
CA ALA A 53 13.00 -26.03 10.01
C ALA A 53 13.38 -25.52 11.39
N ASP A 54 14.43 -24.70 11.40
CA ASP A 54 14.85 -23.90 12.53
C ASP A 54 14.16 -22.53 12.49
N ILE A 55 13.85 -21.97 13.66
CA ILE A 55 13.41 -20.58 13.84
C ILE A 55 14.49 -19.89 14.66
N ILE A 56 15.22 -18.96 14.03
CA ILE A 56 16.25 -18.19 14.68
C ILE A 56 15.67 -16.86 15.13
N LEU A 57 15.29 -16.77 16.39
CA LEU A 57 14.80 -15.56 17.02
C LEU A 57 16.00 -14.68 17.40
N LYS A 58 16.12 -13.49 16.81
CA LYS A 58 17.22 -12.54 16.98
C LYS A 58 16.72 -11.30 17.74
N VAL A 59 17.42 -10.95 18.81
CA VAL A 59 17.17 -9.72 19.57
C VAL A 59 18.01 -8.59 18.98
N ASP A 60 17.39 -7.44 18.77
CA ASP A 60 18.06 -6.24 18.29
C ASP A 60 19.29 -5.91 19.14
N PRO A 61 20.47 -5.68 18.54
CA PRO A 61 21.66 -5.20 19.25
C PRO A 61 21.45 -3.92 20.07
N ASN A 62 20.53 -3.05 19.65
CA ASN A 62 20.22 -1.82 20.36
C ASN A 62 19.00 -1.93 21.27
N GLY A 63 18.33 -3.08 21.29
CA GLY A 63 17.08 -3.32 21.99
C GLY A 63 17.27 -3.67 23.46
N SER A 64 16.16 -4.02 24.12
CA SER A 64 16.19 -4.52 25.49
C SER A 64 16.39 -6.04 25.55
N THR A 65 16.80 -6.56 26.71
CA THR A 65 16.86 -8.01 26.92
C THR A 65 15.45 -8.59 26.84
N LEU A 66 15.26 -9.61 26.01
CA LEU A 66 14.05 -10.43 26.05
C LEU A 66 14.13 -11.39 27.23
N ASP A 67 13.15 -11.35 28.11
CA ASP A 67 12.99 -12.30 29.21
C ASP A 67 11.58 -12.89 29.20
N ASN A 68 11.47 -14.20 29.37
CA ASN A 68 10.22 -14.98 29.24
C ASN A 68 9.49 -14.65 27.93
N TRP A 69 10.17 -14.89 26.80
CA TRP A 69 9.63 -14.55 25.50
C TRP A 69 8.56 -15.54 25.05
N THR A 70 7.57 -15.00 24.34
CA THR A 70 6.56 -15.73 23.58
C THR A 70 6.60 -15.24 22.14
N LEU A 71 6.90 -16.14 21.20
CA LEU A 71 6.75 -15.92 19.77
C LEU A 71 5.35 -16.38 19.36
N SER A 72 4.64 -15.59 18.57
CA SER A 72 3.31 -15.96 18.09
C SER A 72 3.06 -15.53 16.65
N TRP A 73 2.27 -16.29 15.91
CA TRP A 73 1.82 -15.95 14.56
C TRP A 73 0.50 -16.65 14.23
N MET A 74 -0.12 -16.26 13.13
CA MET A 74 -1.31 -16.87 12.52
C MET A 74 -0.97 -17.46 11.15
N GLY A 75 -1.89 -18.18 10.52
CA GLY A 75 -1.67 -18.77 9.19
C GLY A 75 -0.73 -19.99 9.19
N ALA A 76 -0.15 -20.28 8.03
CA ALA A 76 0.75 -21.43 7.83
C ALA A 76 2.12 -21.21 8.52
N PRO A 77 2.85 -22.27 8.86
CA PRO A 77 2.54 -23.69 8.72
C PRO A 77 1.82 -24.25 9.95
N ASN A 78 1.11 -25.36 9.76
CA ASN A 78 0.63 -26.18 10.88
C ASN A 78 1.79 -26.96 11.51
N ILE A 79 1.79 -27.05 12.84
CA ILE A 79 2.93 -27.55 13.63
C ILE A 79 2.64 -28.97 14.10
N GLU A 80 3.42 -29.94 13.59
CA GLU A 80 3.30 -31.34 13.98
C GLU A 80 4.18 -31.69 15.18
N TYR A 81 5.42 -31.20 15.16
CA TYR A 81 6.42 -31.41 16.21
C TYR A 81 7.21 -30.13 16.46
N PHE A 82 7.74 -29.98 17.67
CA PHE A 82 8.52 -28.81 18.07
C PHE A 82 9.57 -29.19 19.11
N TRP A 83 10.64 -28.41 19.18
CA TRP A 83 11.70 -28.55 20.17
C TRP A 83 12.32 -27.20 20.54
N ASN A 84 12.93 -27.15 21.74
CA ASN A 84 13.47 -25.94 22.38
C ASN A 84 12.43 -24.85 22.70
N CYS A 85 11.15 -25.16 22.60
CA CYS A 85 10.02 -24.32 22.99
C CYS A 85 8.88 -25.19 23.57
N THR A 86 7.86 -24.55 24.13
CA THR A 86 6.53 -25.15 24.28
C THR A 86 5.58 -24.55 23.26
N TYR A 87 4.64 -25.34 22.78
CA TYR A 87 3.65 -24.91 21.79
C TYR A 87 2.24 -25.01 22.36
N SER A 88 1.44 -23.98 22.11
CA SER A 88 0.01 -23.95 22.39
C SER A 88 -0.74 -23.15 21.33
N LEU A 89 -2.06 -23.30 21.31
CA LEU A 89 -2.96 -22.53 20.47
C LEU A 89 -3.84 -21.63 21.35
N ASP A 90 -4.08 -20.41 20.89
CA ASP A 90 -5.10 -19.49 21.42
C ASP A 90 -5.99 -19.06 20.24
N GLY A 91 -7.13 -19.73 20.08
CA GLY A 91 -7.85 -19.72 18.80
C GLY A 91 -6.96 -20.25 17.67
N ASP A 92 -6.84 -19.47 16.60
CA ASP A 92 -6.01 -19.77 15.43
C ASP A 92 -4.56 -19.30 15.56
N ARG A 93 -4.25 -18.61 16.66
CA ARG A 93 -2.90 -18.10 16.94
C ARG A 93 -2.03 -19.21 17.50
N LYS A 94 -0.86 -19.39 16.90
CA LYS A 94 0.19 -20.34 17.28
C LYS A 94 1.13 -19.65 18.26
N LEU A 95 1.30 -20.20 19.46
CA LEU A 95 2.15 -19.63 20.51
C LEU A 95 3.32 -20.57 20.81
N PHE A 96 4.51 -19.99 20.80
CA PHE A 96 5.78 -20.63 21.11
C PHE A 96 6.39 -19.93 22.32
N ASP A 97 6.29 -20.55 23.49
CA ASP A 97 6.92 -20.04 24.69
C ASP A 97 8.32 -20.62 24.88
N ASN A 98 9.16 -19.83 25.52
CA ASN A 98 10.48 -20.24 25.94
C ASN A 98 10.45 -21.46 26.88
N VAL A 99 11.57 -22.17 26.95
CA VAL A 99 11.86 -23.15 28.00
C VAL A 99 12.87 -22.59 29.00
N SER A 100 13.00 -23.23 30.16
CA SER A 100 13.78 -22.69 31.29
C SER A 100 15.23 -22.29 30.99
N TYR A 101 15.87 -22.90 29.99
CA TYR A 101 17.28 -22.63 29.67
C TYR A 101 17.49 -21.58 28.57
N ASN A 102 16.44 -21.15 27.86
CA ASN A 102 16.53 -20.16 26.79
C ASN A 102 15.60 -18.96 26.99
N GLN A 103 15.08 -18.78 28.21
CA GLN A 103 14.13 -17.74 28.57
C GLN A 103 14.65 -16.31 28.45
N THR A 104 15.96 -16.11 28.56
CA THR A 104 16.59 -14.79 28.54
C THR A 104 17.53 -14.68 27.34
N ILE A 105 17.30 -13.70 26.47
CA ILE A 105 18.12 -13.43 25.28
C ILE A 105 18.64 -11.99 25.36
N GLN A 106 19.97 -11.85 25.37
CA GLN A 106 20.62 -10.54 25.44
C GLN A 106 20.50 -9.80 24.09
N PRO A 107 20.55 -8.45 24.08
CA PRO A 107 20.64 -7.66 22.86
C PRO A 107 21.75 -8.17 21.93
N GLY A 108 21.43 -8.30 20.65
CA GLY A 108 22.33 -8.80 19.59
C GLY A 108 22.61 -10.30 19.65
N SER A 109 21.94 -11.04 20.54
CA SER A 109 22.00 -12.50 20.62
C SER A 109 20.77 -13.14 19.97
N SER A 110 20.82 -14.45 19.77
CA SER A 110 19.71 -15.23 19.24
C SER A 110 19.48 -16.52 20.01
N VAL A 111 18.28 -17.08 19.84
CA VAL A 111 17.96 -18.46 20.20
C VAL A 111 17.44 -19.18 18.96
N THR A 112 17.71 -20.48 18.87
CA THR A 112 17.20 -21.34 17.80
C THR A 112 16.18 -22.32 18.36
N LEU A 113 14.97 -22.24 17.83
CA LEU A 113 13.91 -23.24 18.01
C LEU A 113 13.89 -24.12 16.76
N GLY A 114 13.20 -25.25 16.83
CA GLY A 114 12.89 -25.97 15.59
C GLY A 114 11.56 -26.68 15.66
N PHE A 115 11.03 -26.97 14.49
CA PHE A 115 9.71 -27.54 14.32
C PHE A 115 9.63 -28.41 13.06
N THR A 116 8.60 -29.27 13.03
CA THR A 116 8.12 -29.95 11.85
C THR A 116 6.84 -29.27 11.40
N GLY A 117 6.88 -28.68 10.19
CA GLY A 117 5.75 -28.06 9.54
C GLY A 117 5.06 -29.02 8.57
N ALA A 118 3.74 -29.01 8.54
CA ALA A 118 2.95 -29.66 7.49
C ALA A 118 2.75 -28.71 6.30
N GLY A 119 2.76 -29.24 5.09
CA GLY A 119 2.65 -28.48 3.84
C GLY A 119 4.01 -28.23 3.16
N ASP A 120 3.99 -27.34 2.16
CA ASP A 120 5.16 -27.01 1.34
C ASP A 120 6.02 -25.91 1.99
N TRP A 121 7.31 -25.87 1.65
CA TRP A 121 8.20 -24.76 1.98
C TRP A 121 8.16 -23.71 0.86
N PRO A 122 8.17 -22.39 1.14
CA PRO A 122 8.39 -21.71 2.42
C PRO A 122 7.18 -21.65 3.38
N PRO A 123 7.40 -21.53 4.72
CA PRO A 123 6.34 -21.13 5.65
C PRO A 123 5.83 -19.73 5.32
N ALA A 124 4.53 -19.49 5.52
CA ALA A 124 3.93 -18.18 5.40
C ALA A 124 3.21 -17.82 6.72
N PRO A 125 3.93 -17.33 7.75
CA PRO A 125 3.33 -16.89 9.01
C PRO A 125 2.80 -15.45 8.92
N MET A 126 1.55 -15.25 9.30
CA MET A 126 0.89 -13.93 9.36
C MET A 126 1.01 -13.34 10.77
N ASP A 127 1.10 -12.01 10.87
CA ASP A 127 1.12 -11.26 12.15
C ASP A 127 2.12 -11.83 13.18
N ALA A 128 3.38 -11.99 12.78
CA ALA A 128 4.42 -12.52 13.65
C ALA A 128 4.80 -11.51 14.76
N ARG A 129 4.71 -11.95 16.02
CA ARG A 129 4.95 -11.11 17.20
C ARG A 129 5.84 -11.79 18.23
N ILE A 130 6.71 -11.02 18.88
CA ILE A 130 7.42 -11.41 20.10
C ILE A 130 6.89 -10.58 21.26
N ASN A 131 6.37 -11.22 22.31
CA ASN A 131 5.79 -10.55 23.48
C ASN A 131 4.69 -9.52 23.13
N GLY A 132 3.97 -9.74 22.03
CA GLY A 132 2.93 -8.84 21.53
C GLY A 132 3.44 -7.72 20.60
N GLU A 133 4.75 -7.53 20.49
CA GLU A 133 5.36 -6.58 19.55
C GLU A 133 5.56 -7.24 18.19
N LEU A 134 5.20 -6.54 17.11
CA LEU A 134 5.39 -7.03 15.74
C LEU A 134 6.89 -7.17 15.43
N ILE A 135 7.25 -8.18 14.63
CA ILE A 135 8.65 -8.47 14.29
C ILE A 135 8.85 -8.74 12.81
N MET A 136 10.08 -8.53 12.33
CA MET A 136 10.45 -8.94 10.97
C MET A 136 10.59 -10.45 10.87
N VAL A 137 10.15 -11.00 9.75
CA VAL A 137 10.25 -12.43 9.43
C VAL A 137 11.17 -12.59 8.22
N MET A 138 12.16 -13.49 8.37
CA MET A 138 13.08 -13.88 7.31
C MET A 138 12.92 -15.37 7.00
N ILE A 139 13.27 -15.77 5.78
CA ILE A 139 13.44 -17.14 5.32
C ILE A 139 14.82 -17.26 4.69
N GLU A 140 15.61 -18.21 5.19
CA GLU A 140 16.97 -18.47 4.69
C GLU A 140 17.84 -17.20 4.68
N GLY A 141 17.56 -16.25 5.58
CA GLY A 141 18.22 -14.94 5.61
C GLY A 141 17.69 -13.89 4.63
N GLU A 142 16.61 -14.15 3.89
CA GLU A 142 15.89 -13.23 2.99
C GLU A 142 14.53 -12.82 3.59
N MET A 143 14.00 -11.62 3.33
CA MET A 143 12.71 -11.20 3.92
C MET A 143 11.55 -12.01 3.32
N LEU A 144 10.58 -12.38 4.16
CA LEU A 144 9.38 -13.09 3.76
C LEU A 144 8.36 -12.13 3.15
N ASP A 145 8.03 -12.32 1.87
CA ASP A 145 6.91 -11.68 1.17
C ASP A 145 5.68 -12.59 1.37
N HIS A 146 4.58 -12.06 1.90
CA HIS A 146 3.40 -12.85 2.30
C HIS A 146 2.20 -12.40 1.47
N ASP A 147 1.84 -13.20 0.46
CA ASP A 147 0.63 -13.03 -0.36
C ASP A 147 -0.64 -13.12 0.53
N ASP A 148 -1.48 -12.08 0.45
CA ASP A 148 -2.95 -12.02 0.58
C ASP A 148 -3.65 -12.65 1.81
N HIS A 149 -4.24 -11.81 2.68
CA HIS A 149 -5.63 -11.91 3.17
C HIS A 149 -5.98 -10.72 4.10
N SER A 150 -6.57 -9.66 3.55
CA SER A 150 -7.25 -8.62 4.35
C SER A 150 -8.57 -8.21 3.68
N GLY A 151 -9.68 -8.84 4.09
CA GLY A 151 -11.03 -8.38 3.71
C GLY A 151 -12.13 -9.42 3.78
N HIS A 152 -11.82 -10.71 3.65
CA HIS A 152 -12.84 -11.76 3.63
C HIS A 152 -12.93 -12.48 4.98
N CYS A 153 -14.10 -12.45 5.61
CA CYS A 153 -14.39 -13.43 6.65
C CYS A 153 -14.62 -14.79 5.98
N MET A 154 -14.16 -15.87 6.61
CA MET A 154 -14.10 -17.22 6.05
C MET A 154 -15.39 -17.74 5.37
N GLY A 155 -16.56 -17.20 5.73
CA GLY A 155 -17.84 -17.57 5.12
C GLY A 155 -18.25 -16.81 3.86
N ASP A 156 -17.53 -15.75 3.48
CA ASP A 156 -17.79 -14.89 2.31
C ASP A 156 -17.02 -15.44 1.10
N MET A 157 -17.59 -16.47 0.48
CA MET A 157 -16.90 -17.24 -0.56
C MET A 157 -17.03 -16.59 -1.94
N ASP A 158 -17.99 -15.68 -2.13
CA ASP A 158 -18.09 -14.86 -3.34
C ASP A 158 -17.49 -13.46 -3.17
N ALA A 159 -16.82 -13.23 -2.02
CA ALA A 159 -15.98 -12.08 -1.73
C ALA A 159 -16.75 -10.74 -1.75
N ASN A 160 -18.04 -10.76 -1.41
CA ASN A 160 -18.91 -9.60 -1.44
C ASN A 160 -18.92 -8.79 -0.12
N GLY A 161 -18.13 -9.20 0.87
CA GLY A 161 -18.01 -8.59 2.20
C GLY A 161 -19.11 -9.03 3.17
N ARG A 162 -19.96 -9.97 2.79
CA ARG A 162 -21.07 -10.49 3.62
C ARG A 162 -21.25 -11.98 3.41
N VAL A 163 -21.52 -12.70 4.50
CA VAL A 163 -21.98 -14.08 4.44
C VAL A 163 -23.50 -14.09 4.35
N ASP A 164 -24.03 -14.39 3.17
CA ASP A 164 -25.47 -14.37 2.90
C ASP A 164 -25.99 -15.58 2.09
N GLY A 165 -27.21 -15.44 1.55
CA GLY A 165 -27.88 -16.51 0.81
C GLY A 165 -27.14 -16.98 -0.43
N GLN A 166 -26.24 -16.16 -0.99
CA GLN A 166 -25.41 -16.51 -2.14
C GLN A 166 -24.27 -17.44 -1.72
N ASP A 167 -23.62 -17.18 -0.59
CA ASP A 167 -22.63 -18.09 0.00
C ASP A 167 -23.24 -19.44 0.36
N LEU A 168 -24.44 -19.46 0.98
CA LEU A 168 -25.12 -20.74 1.24
C LEU A 168 -25.43 -21.52 -0.03
N ALA A 169 -25.81 -20.82 -1.10
CA ALA A 169 -26.09 -21.47 -2.37
C ALA A 169 -24.83 -22.15 -2.91
N MET A 170 -23.65 -21.57 -2.67
CA MET A 170 -22.37 -22.16 -3.03
C MET A 170 -22.03 -23.39 -2.18
N ILE A 171 -22.19 -23.34 -0.85
CA ILE A 171 -22.00 -24.52 0.04
C ILE A 171 -22.95 -25.65 -0.36
N LEU A 172 -24.23 -25.34 -0.57
CA LEU A 172 -25.23 -26.33 -0.95
C LEU A 172 -25.00 -26.88 -2.36
N SER A 173 -24.39 -26.11 -3.27
CA SER A 173 -24.03 -26.57 -4.61
C SER A 173 -22.83 -27.53 -4.61
N ALA A 174 -21.94 -27.37 -3.63
CA ALA A 174 -20.75 -28.19 -3.44
C ALA A 174 -20.97 -29.36 -2.46
N TRP A 175 -22.20 -29.59 -1.99
CA TRP A 175 -22.50 -30.58 -0.97
C TRP A 175 -22.02 -31.99 -1.33
N ASN A 176 -21.34 -32.65 -0.39
CA ASN A 176 -20.75 -33.98 -0.51
C ASN A 176 -19.67 -34.05 -1.62
N THR A 177 -18.88 -32.98 -1.77
CA THR A 177 -17.67 -32.91 -2.62
C THR A 177 -16.46 -32.49 -1.77
N SER A 178 -15.25 -32.53 -2.33
CA SER A 178 -14.04 -31.96 -1.72
C SER A 178 -13.68 -30.59 -2.33
N ASN A 179 -14.69 -29.75 -2.55
CA ASN A 179 -14.46 -28.41 -3.08
C ASN A 179 -13.83 -27.55 -1.98
N GLU A 180 -12.57 -27.20 -2.18
CA GLU A 180 -11.73 -26.47 -1.21
C GLU A 180 -12.30 -25.10 -0.83
N MET A 181 -13.01 -24.42 -1.74
CA MET A 181 -13.61 -23.11 -1.43
C MET A 181 -14.83 -23.22 -0.52
N ALA A 182 -15.54 -24.35 -0.53
CA ALA A 182 -16.74 -24.57 0.25
C ALA A 182 -16.53 -25.50 1.46
N ASP A 183 -15.32 -26.03 1.62
CA ASP A 183 -14.85 -26.87 2.72
C ASP A 183 -14.24 -25.98 3.82
N LEU A 184 -15.07 -25.14 4.43
CA LEU A 184 -14.66 -24.10 5.36
C LEU A 184 -14.02 -24.64 6.65
N ASP A 185 -14.26 -25.91 7.00
CA ASP A 185 -13.62 -26.57 8.16
C ASP A 185 -12.42 -27.46 7.81
N ASP A 186 -11.97 -27.42 6.55
CA ASP A 186 -10.86 -28.22 5.98
C ASP A 186 -10.99 -29.74 6.23
N SER A 187 -12.21 -30.26 6.39
CA SER A 187 -12.44 -31.69 6.62
C SER A 187 -12.33 -32.57 5.36
N ASN A 188 -12.06 -31.96 4.20
CA ASN A 188 -12.08 -32.52 2.85
C ASN A 188 -13.48 -32.99 2.41
N LEU A 189 -14.55 -32.49 3.03
CA LEU A 189 -15.92 -32.89 2.74
C LEU A 189 -16.92 -31.78 3.07
N VAL A 190 -17.47 -31.16 2.03
CA VAL A 190 -18.52 -30.13 2.17
C VAL A 190 -19.81 -30.75 2.72
N ASP A 191 -20.12 -30.52 3.99
CA ASP A 191 -21.29 -31.04 4.67
C ASP A 191 -21.93 -30.07 5.70
N GLY A 192 -22.58 -30.62 6.72
CA GLY A 192 -23.20 -29.82 7.78
C GLY A 192 -22.20 -29.04 8.62
N GLY A 193 -20.91 -29.42 8.63
CA GLY A 193 -19.82 -28.68 9.27
C GLY A 193 -19.66 -27.30 8.66
N ASP A 194 -19.44 -27.23 7.34
CA ASP A 194 -19.19 -25.99 6.59
C ASP A 194 -20.39 -25.06 6.59
N LEU A 195 -21.58 -25.64 6.43
CA LEU A 195 -22.83 -24.90 6.55
C LEU A 195 -22.99 -24.26 7.93
N THR A 196 -22.55 -24.94 8.98
CA THR A 196 -22.61 -24.39 10.34
C THR A 196 -21.61 -23.26 10.51
N LEU A 197 -20.43 -23.32 9.88
CA LEU A 197 -19.44 -22.25 9.90
C LEU A 197 -19.93 -21.00 9.16
N ALA A 198 -20.44 -21.13 7.92
CA ALA A 198 -20.99 -19.98 7.20
C ALA A 198 -22.20 -19.36 7.92
N LEU A 199 -23.11 -20.17 8.47
CA LEU A 199 -24.23 -19.66 9.27
C LEU A 199 -23.78 -18.99 10.58
N SER A 200 -22.61 -19.37 11.12
CA SER A 200 -22.05 -18.73 12.32
C SER A 200 -21.45 -17.34 12.04
N MET A 201 -21.14 -17.06 10.77
CA MET A 201 -20.58 -15.80 10.28
C MET A 201 -21.59 -14.98 9.48
N TRP A 202 -22.89 -15.31 9.58
CA TRP A 202 -23.98 -14.69 8.81
C TRP A 202 -24.06 -13.17 9.00
N GLY A 203 -24.00 -12.42 7.91
CA GLY A 203 -24.00 -10.96 7.91
C GLY A 203 -22.70 -10.36 7.39
N GLU A 204 -22.49 -9.06 7.63
CA GLU A 204 -21.27 -8.36 7.24
C GLU A 204 -20.04 -8.93 7.95
N CYS A 205 -18.96 -9.09 7.21
CA CYS A 205 -17.66 -9.44 7.78
C CYS A 205 -17.18 -8.29 8.70
N PRO A 206 -16.75 -8.56 9.93
CA PRO A 206 -16.27 -7.52 10.83
C PRO A 206 -15.00 -6.85 10.26
N HIS A 207 -15.07 -5.53 10.03
CA HIS A 207 -13.90 -4.67 9.96
C HIS A 207 -13.56 -4.21 11.39
N ASP A 208 -12.29 -4.32 11.78
CA ASP A 208 -11.80 -3.95 13.12
C ASP A 208 -11.78 -2.42 13.30
N ASP A 209 -12.97 -1.84 13.49
CA ASP A 209 -13.16 -0.44 13.88
C ASP A 209 -13.98 -0.36 15.18
N ASP A 210 -13.31 -0.39 16.34
CA ASP A 210 -13.92 0.06 17.61
C ASP A 210 -13.28 1.37 18.06
N HIS A 211 -14.00 2.49 17.86
CA HIS A 211 -14.31 3.49 18.89
C HIS A 211 -15.28 4.59 18.40
N GLY A 212 -16.58 4.31 18.57
CA GLY A 212 -17.54 5.09 19.38
C GLY A 212 -17.93 6.53 19.00
N ASP A 213 -19.11 6.67 18.40
CA ASP A 213 -20.38 7.12 19.04
C ASP A 213 -21.13 8.22 18.25
N GLY A 214 -22.39 7.89 17.89
CA GLY A 214 -23.38 8.87 17.44
C GLY A 214 -24.67 8.28 16.89
N ASP A 215 -25.40 7.52 17.70
CA ASP A 215 -26.72 6.93 17.43
C ASP A 215 -27.75 7.90 16.79
N ASP A 216 -28.53 7.42 15.82
CA ASP A 216 -30.00 7.57 15.90
C ASP A 216 -30.72 6.42 15.17
N HIS A 217 -31.74 5.88 15.83
CA HIS A 217 -32.49 4.70 15.44
C HIS A 217 -33.70 5.04 14.54
N GLY A 218 -34.05 4.08 13.67
CA GLY A 218 -35.44 3.58 13.62
C GLY A 218 -36.28 3.90 12.38
N ASP A 219 -36.50 2.83 11.61
CA ASP A 219 -37.75 2.39 10.98
C ASP A 219 -38.58 3.35 10.10
N GLY A 220 -38.86 2.92 8.86
CA GLY A 220 -40.13 3.24 8.22
C GLY A 220 -40.13 3.23 6.70
N ASP A 221 -40.79 2.22 6.13
CA ASP A 221 -41.22 2.13 4.74
C ASP A 221 -41.78 3.44 4.15
N GLY A 222 -41.52 3.66 2.86
CA GLY A 222 -42.48 4.35 1.97
C GLY A 222 -41.99 5.62 1.29
N ASP A 223 -41.62 5.45 0.02
CA ASP A 223 -41.88 6.32 -1.12
C ASP A 223 -41.69 7.85 -0.98
N GLY A 224 -40.65 8.38 -1.65
CA GLY A 224 -40.69 9.76 -2.14
C GLY A 224 -39.35 10.46 -2.35
N HIS A 225 -38.73 10.22 -3.51
CA HIS A 225 -37.84 11.11 -4.28
C HIS A 225 -36.91 12.11 -3.53
N GLY A 226 -35.59 11.89 -3.70
CA GLY A 226 -34.66 12.97 -4.05
C GLY A 226 -33.30 13.00 -3.32
N GLY A 227 -32.23 12.70 -4.07
CA GLY A 227 -30.80 12.96 -3.75
C GLY A 227 -30.14 11.83 -2.95
N GLY A 228 -29.03 11.21 -3.33
CA GLY A 228 -28.05 11.51 -4.37
C GLY A 228 -26.67 11.41 -3.73
N ASP A 229 -26.17 10.19 -3.53
CA ASP A 229 -24.77 9.93 -3.16
C ASP A 229 -24.29 8.85 -4.15
N GLY A 230 -23.58 9.31 -5.19
CA GLY A 230 -23.06 8.48 -6.26
C GLY A 230 -21.83 7.71 -5.78
N HIS A 231 -21.90 6.39 -5.86
CA HIS A 231 -20.69 5.64 -6.18
C HIS A 231 -20.39 5.98 -7.64
N ASP A 232 -19.42 6.85 -7.87
CA ASP A 232 -18.96 7.18 -9.22
C ASP A 232 -18.37 5.90 -9.82
N ASP A 233 -19.02 5.37 -10.86
CA ASP A 233 -18.54 4.22 -11.61
C ASP A 233 -17.14 4.56 -12.17
N PRO A 234 -16.08 3.78 -11.87
CA PRO A 234 -14.70 4.09 -12.26
C PRO A 234 -14.53 4.21 -13.79
N CYS A 235 -15.44 3.60 -14.56
CA CYS A 235 -15.48 3.67 -16.01
C CYS A 235 -16.30 4.86 -16.54
N MET A 236 -16.82 5.73 -15.68
CA MET A 236 -17.73 6.82 -16.02
C MET A 236 -17.21 8.15 -15.49
N GLY A 237 -17.16 9.17 -16.34
CA GLY A 237 -16.64 10.48 -15.97
C GLY A 237 -16.03 11.18 -17.18
N GLU A 238 -15.51 12.38 -16.96
CA GLU A 238 -14.67 13.06 -17.97
C GLU A 238 -13.34 12.33 -18.17
N PHE A 239 -12.78 11.83 -17.07
CA PHE A 239 -11.60 10.98 -17.05
C PHE A 239 -11.92 9.64 -16.38
N ILE A 240 -11.52 8.55 -17.04
CA ILE A 240 -11.71 7.19 -16.55
C ILE A 240 -10.61 6.89 -15.54
N THR A 241 -10.93 6.29 -14.40
CA THR A 241 -9.93 5.86 -13.42
C THR A 241 -9.26 4.56 -13.87
N ILE A 242 -8.02 4.33 -13.47
CA ILE A 242 -7.28 3.11 -13.83
C ILE A 242 -7.98 1.83 -13.32
N THR A 243 -8.73 1.94 -12.23
CA THR A 243 -9.54 0.86 -11.62
C THR A 243 -10.68 0.37 -12.51
N CYS A 244 -11.02 1.12 -13.58
CA CYS A 244 -11.94 0.64 -14.62
C CYS A 244 -11.45 -0.64 -15.32
N TRP A 245 -10.14 -0.85 -15.41
CA TRP A 245 -9.54 -1.99 -16.13
C TRP A 245 -9.06 -3.12 -15.24
N GLY A 246 -9.25 -3.00 -13.94
CA GLY A 246 -8.73 -3.94 -12.97
C GLY A 246 -8.35 -3.22 -11.70
N ASP A 247 -8.50 -3.95 -10.60
CA ASP A 247 -8.10 -3.52 -9.29
C ASP A 247 -7.31 -4.66 -8.66
N PHE A 248 -6.07 -4.39 -8.27
CA PHE A 248 -5.10 -5.43 -7.88
C PHE A 248 -4.71 -5.29 -6.41
N HIS A 249 -5.71 -5.05 -5.56
CA HIS A 249 -5.55 -4.82 -4.13
C HIS A 249 -4.60 -5.82 -3.48
N ASP A 250 -3.69 -5.27 -2.69
CA ASP A 250 -2.91 -5.98 -1.67
C ASP A 250 -2.84 -5.06 -0.43
N SER A 251 -2.08 -5.43 0.60
CA SER A 251 -2.00 -4.79 1.94
C SER A 251 -1.56 -3.31 2.02
N ASN A 252 -1.67 -2.52 0.94
CA ASN A 252 -1.17 -1.16 0.87
C ASN A 252 -2.17 -0.08 1.30
N HIS A 253 -1.67 0.87 2.08
CA HIS A 253 -2.43 2.04 2.50
C HIS A 253 -2.17 3.18 1.52
N ASN A 254 -2.67 3.13 0.28
CA ASN A 254 -2.59 4.20 -0.74
C ASN A 254 -3.17 3.77 -2.11
N SER A 255 -3.90 2.65 -2.17
CA SER A 255 -4.47 2.13 -3.42
C SER A 255 -5.95 2.43 -3.57
N HIS A 256 -6.65 2.73 -2.46
CA HIS A 256 -8.08 2.99 -2.43
C HIS A 256 -8.43 4.49 -2.51
N ASP A 257 -9.68 4.78 -2.91
CA ASP A 257 -10.20 6.15 -3.01
C ASP A 257 -10.15 6.92 -1.69
N ASP A 258 -10.45 6.27 -0.58
CA ASP A 258 -10.40 6.85 0.77
C ASP A 258 -8.96 7.02 1.30
N GLU A 259 -7.99 6.40 0.64
CA GLU A 259 -6.57 6.50 0.96
C GLU A 259 -5.84 7.60 0.17
N MET A 260 -6.55 8.29 -0.73
CA MET A 260 -6.08 9.47 -1.47
C MET A 260 -5.98 10.72 -0.57
N VAL A 261 -5.35 10.56 0.60
CA VAL A 261 -5.11 11.64 1.56
C VAL A 261 -3.82 12.40 1.25
N GLY A 262 -3.66 13.59 1.84
CA GLY A 262 -2.44 14.38 1.66
C GLY A 262 -2.30 14.96 0.25
N GLY A 263 -3.40 15.20 -0.47
CA GLY A 263 -3.40 15.80 -1.81
C GLY A 263 -3.13 14.83 -2.96
N ARG A 264 -3.00 13.53 -2.66
CA ARG A 264 -2.99 12.45 -3.65
C ARG A 264 -4.30 12.39 -4.41
N THR A 265 -4.25 11.89 -5.63
CA THR A 265 -5.45 11.65 -6.45
C THR A 265 -5.38 10.29 -7.13
N PRO A 266 -6.53 9.72 -7.52
CA PRO A 266 -6.59 8.55 -8.40
C PRO A 266 -5.78 8.72 -9.69
N ILE A 267 -5.22 7.62 -10.20
CA ILE A 267 -4.71 7.59 -11.58
C ILE A 267 -5.90 7.61 -12.53
N THR A 268 -5.93 8.57 -13.45
CA THR A 268 -6.99 8.70 -14.46
C THR A 268 -6.44 8.95 -15.85
N THR A 269 -7.29 8.78 -16.87
CA THR A 269 -6.94 9.08 -18.27
C THR A 269 -6.58 10.54 -18.54
N GLU A 270 -6.74 11.46 -17.58
CA GLU A 270 -6.19 12.82 -17.68
C GLU A 270 -4.66 12.78 -17.90
N ALA A 271 -3.97 11.79 -17.32
CA ALA A 271 -2.53 11.57 -17.51
C ALA A 271 -2.13 11.44 -18.99
N MET A 272 -3.00 10.87 -19.84
CA MET A 272 -2.74 10.74 -21.28
C MET A 272 -2.71 12.09 -22.00
N ILE A 273 -3.43 13.09 -21.50
CA ILE A 273 -3.41 14.43 -22.08
C ILE A 273 -2.04 15.06 -21.80
N THR A 274 -1.56 14.98 -20.56
CA THR A 274 -0.23 15.46 -20.18
C THR A 274 0.88 14.71 -20.94
N TYR A 275 0.78 13.39 -20.99
CA TYR A 275 1.74 12.51 -21.68
C TYR A 275 1.85 12.87 -23.17
N ASN A 276 0.73 12.95 -23.90
CA ASN A 276 0.76 13.31 -25.32
C ASN A 276 1.11 14.78 -25.55
N SER A 277 0.88 15.67 -24.59
CA SER A 277 1.33 17.06 -24.65
C SER A 277 2.85 17.18 -24.54
N LEU A 278 3.49 16.41 -23.65
CA LEU A 278 4.94 16.29 -23.58
C LEU A 278 5.52 15.71 -24.88
N ARG A 279 4.91 14.65 -25.42
CA ARG A 279 5.30 14.10 -26.73
C ARG A 279 5.23 15.15 -27.84
N ALA A 280 4.16 15.95 -27.88
CA ALA A 280 4.03 17.01 -28.87
C ALA A 280 5.09 18.11 -28.71
N PHE A 281 5.49 18.46 -27.49
CA PHE A 281 6.63 19.36 -27.25
C PHE A 281 7.95 18.80 -27.81
N LEU A 282 8.14 17.48 -27.73
CA LEU A 282 9.30 16.76 -28.25
C LEU A 282 9.21 16.43 -29.74
N ASP A 283 8.25 17.01 -30.48
CA ASP A 283 7.96 16.72 -31.89
C ASP A 283 7.62 15.23 -32.17
N LEU A 284 7.13 14.50 -31.16
CA LEU A 284 6.66 13.12 -31.27
C LEU A 284 5.16 13.08 -31.61
N SER A 285 4.76 12.04 -32.35
CA SER A 285 3.34 11.81 -32.64
C SER A 285 2.61 11.35 -31.38
N PRO A 286 1.33 11.74 -31.18
CA PRO A 286 0.54 11.21 -30.09
C PRO A 286 0.31 9.71 -30.28
N VAL A 287 0.15 9.00 -29.17
CA VAL A 287 -0.13 7.56 -29.14
C VAL A 287 -1.34 7.29 -28.24
N ASP A 288 -2.02 6.20 -28.53
CA ASP A 288 -3.12 5.70 -27.70
C ASP A 288 -2.58 4.91 -26.49
N ILE A 289 -3.42 4.71 -25.46
CA ILE A 289 -3.05 4.00 -24.22
C ILE A 289 -2.53 2.61 -24.53
N GLU A 290 -3.15 1.92 -25.48
CA GLU A 290 -2.82 0.56 -25.89
C GLU A 290 -1.42 0.46 -26.50
N GLU A 291 -0.95 1.50 -27.18
CA GLU A 291 0.41 1.53 -27.74
C GLU A 291 1.46 1.61 -26.61
N VAL A 292 1.19 2.39 -25.57
CA VAL A 292 2.05 2.46 -24.38
C VAL A 292 2.04 1.12 -23.63
N GLY A 293 0.86 0.52 -23.47
CA GLY A 293 0.72 -0.79 -22.85
C GLY A 293 1.48 -1.88 -23.60
N GLN A 294 1.32 -1.94 -24.92
CA GLN A 294 2.03 -2.91 -25.76
C GLN A 294 3.54 -2.73 -25.68
N TRP A 295 4.03 -1.49 -25.71
CA TRP A 295 5.45 -1.19 -25.50
C TRP A 295 5.95 -1.72 -24.15
N ALA A 296 5.22 -1.50 -23.07
CA ALA A 296 5.63 -1.97 -21.74
C ALA A 296 5.71 -3.51 -21.66
N PHE A 297 4.79 -4.23 -22.32
CA PHE A 297 4.86 -5.69 -22.44
C PHE A 297 6.03 -6.16 -23.30
N ASP A 298 6.26 -5.51 -24.45
CA ASP A 298 7.36 -5.85 -25.36
C ASP A 298 8.73 -5.63 -24.69
N GLU A 299 8.82 -4.62 -23.83
CA GLU A 299 10.01 -4.31 -23.03
C GLU A 299 10.06 -5.06 -21.68
N ALA A 300 9.18 -6.03 -21.44
CA ALA A 300 9.17 -6.86 -20.22
C ALA A 300 9.15 -6.05 -18.91
N LEU A 301 8.37 -4.96 -18.89
CA LEU A 301 8.17 -4.08 -17.74
C LEU A 301 6.99 -4.50 -16.84
N THR A 302 6.37 -5.64 -17.15
CA THR A 302 5.17 -6.19 -16.50
C THR A 302 5.46 -7.49 -15.75
N ASN A 303 4.61 -7.85 -14.79
CA ASN A 303 4.76 -9.11 -14.04
C ASN A 303 4.46 -10.32 -14.93
N ASN A 304 3.45 -10.17 -15.79
CA ASN A 304 3.00 -11.17 -16.73
C ASN A 304 3.69 -11.03 -18.08
N THR A 305 3.99 -12.17 -18.71
CA THR A 305 4.59 -12.21 -20.05
C THR A 305 3.58 -11.93 -21.16
N GLU A 306 2.29 -12.18 -20.93
CA GLU A 306 1.21 -11.94 -21.89
C GLU A 306 0.06 -11.17 -21.20
N ALA A 307 -0.47 -10.17 -21.89
CA ALA A 307 -1.57 -9.37 -21.41
C ALA A 307 -2.91 -10.12 -21.50
N TRP A 308 -3.80 -9.90 -20.52
CA TRP A 308 -5.17 -10.41 -20.57
C TRP A 308 -6.17 -9.41 -19.96
N GLY A 309 -7.43 -9.51 -20.34
CA GLY A 309 -8.48 -8.63 -19.81
C GLY A 309 -8.18 -7.14 -20.06
N GLY A 310 -8.10 -6.36 -18.98
CA GLY A 310 -7.82 -4.93 -19.00
C GLY A 310 -6.34 -4.53 -18.98
N ASP A 311 -5.42 -5.50 -18.92
CA ASP A 311 -4.00 -5.27 -18.63
C ASP A 311 -3.35 -4.25 -19.57
N ILE A 312 -3.57 -4.35 -20.89
CA ILE A 312 -2.98 -3.43 -21.87
C ILE A 312 -3.34 -1.98 -21.54
N MET A 313 -4.58 -1.72 -21.16
CA MET A 313 -5.06 -0.36 -20.90
C MET A 313 -4.54 0.16 -19.57
N GLY A 314 -4.61 -0.63 -18.48
CA GLY A 314 -4.12 -0.15 -17.18
C GLY A 314 -2.60 -0.05 -17.12
N VAL A 315 -1.85 -1.01 -17.69
CA VAL A 315 -0.38 -0.91 -17.83
C VAL A 315 -0.02 0.32 -18.68
N GLY A 316 -0.73 0.52 -19.78
CA GLY A 316 -0.52 1.69 -20.65
C GLY A 316 -0.76 3.01 -19.92
N LEU A 317 -1.84 3.11 -19.15
CA LEU A 317 -2.16 4.32 -18.39
C LEU A 317 -1.13 4.57 -17.27
N TYR A 318 -0.72 3.51 -16.56
CA TYR A 318 0.30 3.61 -15.52
C TYR A 318 1.62 4.16 -16.07
N TYR A 319 2.15 3.56 -17.14
CA TYR A 319 3.43 4.00 -17.73
C TYR A 319 3.33 5.36 -18.43
N ALA A 320 2.19 5.71 -19.02
CA ALA A 320 1.96 7.06 -19.52
C ALA A 320 1.97 8.10 -18.40
N MET A 321 1.35 7.80 -17.25
CA MET A 321 1.38 8.66 -16.07
C MET A 321 2.81 8.85 -15.54
N GLN A 322 3.59 7.76 -15.39
CA GLN A 322 4.97 7.84 -14.93
C GLN A 322 5.87 8.63 -15.91
N GLY A 323 5.74 8.38 -17.21
CA GLY A 323 6.44 9.14 -18.25
C GLY A 323 6.08 10.63 -18.23
N ALA A 324 4.80 10.97 -18.03
CA ALA A 324 4.35 12.35 -17.92
C ALA A 324 4.87 13.07 -16.66
N LYS A 325 5.02 12.35 -15.54
CA LYS A 325 5.56 12.91 -14.30
C LYS A 325 7.04 13.24 -14.39
N VAL A 326 7.83 12.43 -15.09
CA VAL A 326 9.30 12.47 -14.99
C VAL A 326 10.00 12.79 -16.30
N GLY A 327 9.53 12.28 -17.43
CA GLY A 327 10.26 12.28 -18.71
C GLY A 327 10.48 13.66 -19.36
N TRP A 328 10.05 14.75 -18.74
CA TRP A 328 10.35 16.12 -19.18
C TRP A 328 11.65 16.68 -18.59
N ILE A 329 12.23 16.01 -17.60
CA ILE A 329 13.48 16.39 -16.94
C ILE A 329 14.67 16.04 -17.85
N THR A 330 15.61 16.98 -17.98
CA THR A 330 16.84 16.75 -18.75
C THR A 330 17.85 15.94 -17.94
N ASP A 331 18.64 15.11 -18.61
CA ASP A 331 19.66 14.25 -18.00
C ASP A 331 20.63 15.04 -17.11
N ASP A 332 21.17 16.15 -17.63
CA ASP A 332 22.16 16.98 -16.93
C ASP A 332 21.59 17.68 -15.68
N ALA A 333 20.26 17.77 -15.57
CA ALA A 333 19.58 18.42 -14.46
C ALA A 333 18.94 17.41 -13.49
N TYR A 334 18.86 16.13 -13.84
CA TYR A 334 18.23 15.14 -12.99
C TYR A 334 18.94 15.05 -11.64
N ASP A 335 18.13 15.13 -10.58
CA ASP A 335 18.50 14.88 -9.19
C ASP A 335 17.29 14.15 -8.59
N PRO A 336 17.43 12.95 -7.99
CA PRO A 336 16.28 12.21 -7.48
C PRO A 336 15.35 13.05 -6.59
N GLN A 337 15.89 14.00 -5.82
CA GLN A 337 15.11 14.84 -4.90
C GLN A 337 14.05 15.67 -5.65
N ILE A 338 14.24 16.00 -6.93
CA ILE A 338 13.25 16.74 -7.71
C ILE A 338 11.93 15.99 -7.83
N LEU A 339 11.98 14.66 -7.94
CA LEU A 339 10.79 13.82 -8.08
C LEU A 339 9.92 13.92 -6.81
N ALA A 340 10.56 13.95 -5.65
CA ALA A 340 9.87 14.13 -4.39
C ALA A 340 9.36 15.58 -4.21
N ASP A 341 10.21 16.57 -4.48
CA ASP A 341 9.89 17.97 -4.21
C ASP A 341 8.75 18.48 -5.09
N ILE A 342 8.72 18.11 -6.36
CA ILE A 342 7.67 18.56 -7.28
C ILE A 342 6.31 17.96 -6.93
N GLN A 343 6.26 16.67 -6.59
CA GLN A 343 5.03 16.00 -6.20
C GLN A 343 4.53 16.49 -4.84
N ARG A 344 5.43 16.63 -3.85
CA ARG A 344 5.09 17.18 -2.54
C ARG A 344 4.54 18.60 -2.66
N THR A 345 5.14 19.42 -3.50
CA THR A 345 4.66 20.79 -3.77
C THR A 345 3.28 20.77 -4.39
N ALA A 346 3.06 19.95 -5.42
CA ALA A 346 1.76 19.81 -6.08
C ALA A 346 0.66 19.33 -5.11
N ARG A 347 1.01 18.45 -4.17
CA ARG A 347 0.05 17.81 -3.24
C ARG A 347 -0.23 18.63 -1.98
N LEU A 348 0.77 19.28 -1.37
CA LEU A 348 0.66 19.87 -0.03
C LEU A 348 0.52 21.41 0.02
N VAL A 349 0.91 22.13 -1.03
CA VAL A 349 0.80 23.60 -1.02
C VAL A 349 -0.66 24.01 -1.26
N GLU A 350 -1.31 24.54 -0.22
CA GLU A 350 -2.75 24.87 -0.23
C GLU A 350 -3.11 26.05 -1.15
N ASP A 351 -2.24 27.06 -1.25
CA ASP A 351 -2.48 28.21 -2.14
C ASP A 351 -2.16 27.81 -3.58
N GLU A 352 -3.21 27.69 -4.41
CA GLU A 352 -3.10 27.22 -5.79
C GLU A 352 -2.18 28.10 -6.66
N VAL A 353 -2.13 29.41 -6.40
CA VAL A 353 -1.28 30.35 -7.15
C VAL A 353 0.19 30.16 -6.76
N GLU A 354 0.47 29.99 -5.47
CA GLU A 354 1.80 29.68 -4.95
C GLU A 354 2.27 28.30 -5.43
N MET A 355 1.44 27.26 -5.29
CA MET A 355 1.71 25.91 -5.75
C MET A 355 2.06 25.89 -7.24
N THR A 356 1.23 26.53 -8.07
CA THR A 356 1.46 26.61 -9.52
C THR A 356 2.77 27.32 -9.83
N ALA A 357 3.07 28.42 -9.15
CA ALA A 357 4.31 29.17 -9.35
C ALA A 357 5.54 28.33 -8.99
N LEU A 358 5.52 27.61 -7.86
CA LEU A 358 6.61 26.75 -7.41
C LEU A 358 6.83 25.54 -8.33
N VAL A 359 5.74 24.86 -8.73
CA VAL A 359 5.83 23.76 -9.70
C VAL A 359 6.43 24.24 -11.02
N MET A 360 5.94 25.36 -11.55
CA MET A 360 6.43 25.89 -12.83
C MET A 360 7.84 26.49 -12.73
N GLU A 361 8.31 26.88 -11.55
CA GLU A 361 9.71 27.23 -11.31
C GLU A 361 10.61 25.99 -11.43
N MET A 362 10.24 24.89 -10.78
CA MET A 362 10.92 23.60 -10.91
C MET A 362 10.92 23.09 -12.37
N VAL A 363 9.78 23.18 -13.07
CA VAL A 363 9.70 22.80 -14.49
C VAL A 363 10.70 23.56 -15.36
N ARG A 364 10.87 24.87 -15.13
CA ARG A 364 11.85 25.68 -15.89
C ARG A 364 13.29 25.44 -15.48
N GLN A 365 13.52 25.01 -14.25
CA GLN A 365 14.86 24.76 -13.73
C GLN A 365 15.41 23.41 -14.20
N PHE A 366 14.57 22.37 -14.20
CA PHE A 366 14.99 20.98 -14.42
C PHE A 366 14.58 20.43 -15.79
N GLY A 367 13.65 21.10 -16.48
CA GLY A 367 13.06 20.62 -17.72
C GLY A 367 13.80 21.09 -18.96
N HIS A 368 13.46 20.46 -20.09
CA HIS A 368 13.95 20.89 -21.40
C HIS A 368 13.65 22.38 -21.66
N GLU A 369 14.58 23.05 -22.36
CA GLU A 369 14.44 24.47 -22.70
C GLU A 369 13.11 24.74 -23.42
N GLY A 370 12.31 25.65 -22.87
CA GLY A 370 11.01 26.04 -23.44
C GLY A 370 9.82 25.17 -23.03
N TYR A 371 10.00 24.07 -22.29
CA TYR A 371 8.89 23.21 -21.87
C TYR A 371 7.90 23.94 -20.94
N GLY A 372 8.40 24.69 -19.96
CA GLY A 372 7.53 25.49 -19.08
C GLY A 372 6.70 26.54 -19.84
N ASP A 373 7.31 27.21 -20.81
CA ASP A 373 6.61 28.19 -21.66
C ASP A 373 5.58 27.51 -22.59
N TYR A 374 5.89 26.29 -23.05
CA TYR A 374 4.99 25.48 -23.84
C TYR A 374 3.74 25.08 -23.03
N LEU A 375 3.90 24.65 -21.77
CA LEU A 375 2.76 24.31 -20.91
C LEU A 375 1.81 25.49 -20.72
N GLU A 376 2.35 26.69 -20.49
CA GLU A 376 1.55 27.92 -20.34
C GLU A 376 0.83 28.31 -21.63
N GLN A 377 1.53 28.26 -22.77
CA GLN A 377 0.96 28.64 -24.07
C GLN A 377 -0.15 27.70 -24.54
N ASN A 378 -0.09 26.43 -24.14
CA ASN A 378 -1.06 25.39 -24.51
C ASN A 378 -2.10 25.12 -23.42
N ALA A 379 -2.14 25.92 -22.35
CA ALA A 379 -3.06 25.75 -21.22
C ALA A 379 -2.99 24.35 -20.56
N MET A 380 -1.79 23.81 -20.45
CA MET A 380 -1.50 22.45 -19.96
C MET A 380 -1.02 22.42 -18.50
N VAL A 381 -0.81 23.57 -17.88
CA VAL A 381 -0.27 23.68 -16.51
C VAL A 381 -1.13 22.95 -15.48
N GLU A 382 -2.45 23.13 -15.53
CA GLU A 382 -3.39 22.48 -14.60
C GLU A 382 -3.39 20.95 -14.77
N THR A 383 -3.56 20.46 -15.99
CA THR A 383 -3.53 19.01 -16.30
C THR A 383 -2.19 18.37 -15.93
N PHE A 384 -1.07 19.06 -16.14
CA PHE A 384 0.25 18.61 -15.70
C PHE A 384 0.33 18.47 -14.17
N ILE A 385 -0.13 19.49 -13.44
CA ILE A 385 -0.16 19.46 -11.97
C ILE A 385 -1.10 18.35 -11.45
N ASN A 386 -2.26 18.14 -12.07
CA ASN A 386 -3.18 17.05 -11.71
C ASN A 386 -2.49 15.69 -11.91
N THR A 387 -1.72 15.54 -12.98
CA THR A 387 -0.95 14.31 -13.25
C THR A 387 0.15 14.08 -12.19
N LEU A 388 0.82 15.14 -11.73
CA LEU A 388 1.81 15.06 -10.64
C LEU A 388 1.19 14.60 -9.31
N LYS A 389 -0.09 14.92 -9.06
CA LYS A 389 -0.79 14.51 -7.83
C LYS A 389 -1.15 13.03 -7.80
N MET A 390 -1.31 12.39 -8.96
CA MET A 390 -1.75 10.99 -9.06
C MET A 390 -0.87 10.07 -8.22
N GLU A 391 -1.44 9.15 -7.45
CA GLU A 391 -0.69 8.21 -6.64
C GLU A 391 -0.30 6.96 -7.45
N PRO A 392 1.00 6.65 -7.64
CA PRO A 392 1.42 5.48 -8.40
C PRO A 392 0.81 4.16 -7.91
N HIS A 393 0.50 4.03 -6.63
CA HIS A 393 -0.09 2.81 -6.07
C HIS A 393 -1.61 2.70 -6.26
N TYR A 394 -2.30 3.75 -6.71
CA TYR A 394 -3.74 3.75 -6.86
C TYR A 394 -4.23 2.58 -7.74
N GLY A 395 -5.19 1.80 -7.22
CA GLY A 395 -5.72 0.58 -7.84
C GLY A 395 -4.76 -0.62 -7.85
N GLY A 396 -3.66 -0.58 -7.10
CA GLY A 396 -2.69 -1.69 -6.97
C GLY A 396 -1.88 -2.00 -8.23
N TRP A 397 -2.01 -1.22 -9.31
CA TRP A 397 -1.41 -1.51 -10.62
C TRP A 397 0.12 -1.58 -10.61
N MET A 398 0.75 -0.80 -9.72
CA MET A 398 2.20 -0.81 -9.52
C MET A 398 2.71 -2.22 -9.21
N HIS A 399 2.01 -2.95 -8.35
CA HIS A 399 2.44 -4.25 -7.84
C HIS A 399 1.77 -5.39 -8.60
N GLY A 400 0.49 -5.25 -8.91
CA GLY A 400 -0.28 -6.29 -9.58
C GLY A 400 0.13 -6.52 -11.03
N ARG A 401 0.59 -5.49 -11.75
CA ARG A 401 0.85 -5.59 -13.20
C ARG A 401 2.14 -4.95 -13.69
N THR A 402 2.64 -3.92 -13.03
CA THR A 402 3.80 -3.14 -13.50
C THR A 402 5.08 -3.34 -12.65
N HIS A 403 5.07 -4.38 -11.80
CA HIS A 403 6.21 -4.89 -11.04
C HIS A 403 7.08 -5.81 -11.92
N GLY A 404 7.50 -5.30 -13.09
CA GLY A 404 8.47 -5.99 -13.93
C GLY A 404 9.80 -6.24 -13.20
N TYR A 405 10.55 -7.24 -13.68
CA TYR A 405 11.87 -7.60 -13.15
C TYR A 405 13.02 -7.17 -14.09
N ARG A 406 12.79 -6.16 -14.94
CA ARG A 406 13.82 -5.67 -15.87
C ARG A 406 14.94 -5.02 -15.07
N SER A 407 16.13 -5.59 -15.20
CA SER A 407 17.30 -5.08 -14.49
C SER A 407 17.80 -3.78 -15.11
N ILE A 408 17.96 -2.76 -14.27
CA ILE A 408 18.54 -1.46 -14.61
C ILE A 408 19.95 -1.42 -14.00
N GLU A 409 20.95 -1.36 -14.88
CA GLU A 409 22.39 -1.36 -14.54
C GLU A 409 22.89 -2.55 -13.68
N GLY A 410 22.08 -3.58 -13.47
CA GLY A 410 22.40 -4.67 -12.55
C GLY A 410 22.24 -4.31 -11.07
N VAL A 411 21.63 -3.17 -10.77
CA VAL A 411 21.48 -2.63 -9.40
C VAL A 411 20.05 -2.78 -8.90
N ALA A 412 19.08 -2.36 -9.70
CA ALA A 412 17.66 -2.33 -9.35
C ALA A 412 16.81 -2.97 -10.46
N ILE A 413 15.54 -3.21 -10.16
CA ILE A 413 14.51 -3.57 -11.15
C ILE A 413 13.63 -2.36 -11.48
N ASN A 414 12.91 -2.40 -12.60
CA ASN A 414 12.06 -1.30 -13.03
C ASN A 414 10.98 -0.91 -12.01
N HIS A 415 10.50 -1.87 -11.20
CA HIS A 415 9.64 -1.60 -10.04
C HIS A 415 10.26 -0.62 -9.05
N ASP A 416 11.50 -0.87 -8.60
CA ASP A 416 12.22 0.01 -7.67
C ASP A 416 12.34 1.44 -8.24
N ILE A 417 12.59 1.55 -9.55
CA ILE A 417 12.73 2.87 -10.20
C ILE A 417 11.40 3.62 -10.20
N ASN A 418 10.28 2.94 -10.45
CA ASN A 418 8.96 3.56 -10.42
C ASN A 418 8.62 4.14 -9.04
N HIS A 419 9.13 3.54 -7.95
CA HIS A 419 8.96 4.05 -6.58
C HIS A 419 9.71 5.34 -6.27
N LEU A 420 10.64 5.78 -7.12
CA LEU A 420 11.24 7.11 -6.96
C LEU A 420 10.22 8.25 -7.09
N THR A 421 9.02 7.94 -7.61
CA THR A 421 7.88 8.87 -7.67
C THR A 421 6.94 8.77 -6.47
N VAL A 422 7.25 7.97 -5.44
CA VAL A 422 6.38 7.76 -4.29
C VAL A 422 6.90 8.51 -3.07
N LEU A 423 5.99 9.15 -2.33
CA LEU A 423 6.25 9.77 -1.04
C LEU A 423 5.64 8.93 0.10
N SER A 424 6.12 9.12 1.33
CA SER A 424 5.50 8.56 2.54
C SER A 424 4.01 8.91 2.64
N TRP A 425 3.29 8.21 3.51
CA TRP A 425 1.86 8.47 3.73
C TRP A 425 1.57 9.94 4.04
N ASP A 426 2.37 10.56 4.91
CA ASP A 426 2.28 11.99 5.28
C ASP A 426 2.87 12.95 4.22
N GLN A 427 3.36 12.42 3.10
CA GLN A 427 3.98 13.10 1.97
C GLN A 427 5.32 13.81 2.30
N MET A 428 5.91 13.53 3.46
CA MET A 428 7.11 14.23 3.92
C MET A 428 8.40 13.58 3.44
N GLU A 429 8.48 12.26 3.45
CA GLU A 429 9.70 11.51 3.16
C GLU A 429 9.68 10.98 1.70
N PRO A 430 10.80 11.05 0.98
CA PRO A 430 10.87 10.66 -0.43
C PRO A 430 11.13 9.15 -0.63
N PHE A 431 10.78 8.66 -1.82
CA PHE A 431 11.18 7.37 -2.37
C PHE A 431 10.68 6.17 -1.55
N MET A 432 9.43 6.24 -1.10
CA MET A 432 8.88 5.23 -0.20
C MET A 432 8.36 4.01 -0.94
N ASN A 433 8.53 2.86 -0.31
CA ASN A 433 7.77 1.67 -0.62
C ASN A 433 6.43 1.67 0.14
N ASP A 434 5.51 0.91 -0.42
CA ASP A 434 4.07 0.97 -0.28
C ASP A 434 3.51 0.82 1.14
N THR A 435 4.10 -0.05 1.95
CA THR A 435 3.41 -0.54 3.15
C THR A 435 3.88 0.11 4.46
N PHE A 436 5.08 0.73 4.51
CA PHE A 436 5.73 0.99 5.81
C PHE A 436 6.77 2.14 5.87
N ASP A 437 6.69 3.17 5.03
CA ASP A 437 7.67 4.28 5.03
C ASP A 437 9.14 3.79 4.95
N TRP A 438 9.40 2.72 4.18
CA TRP A 438 10.77 2.25 3.91
C TRP A 438 11.28 2.84 2.59
N PRO A 439 12.45 3.50 2.56
CA PRO A 439 12.97 4.07 1.32
C PRO A 439 13.50 2.98 0.37
N GLN A 440 13.32 3.16 -0.94
CA GLN A 440 13.80 2.26 -1.98
C GLN A 440 15.29 2.48 -2.29
N TRP A 441 16.16 1.87 -1.49
CA TRP A 441 17.61 2.05 -1.60
C TRP A 441 18.23 1.54 -2.91
N PRO A 442 17.78 0.43 -3.51
CA PRO A 442 18.37 -0.05 -4.77
C PRO A 442 18.24 0.98 -5.91
N ALA A 443 17.09 1.66 -6.02
CA ALA A 443 16.87 2.66 -7.06
C ALA A 443 17.79 3.89 -6.89
N LEU A 444 18.15 4.24 -5.66
CA LEU A 444 19.07 5.35 -5.37
C LEU A 444 20.55 5.02 -5.66
N ASP A 445 20.87 3.73 -5.84
CA ASP A 445 22.21 3.27 -6.23
C ASP A 445 22.38 3.16 -7.76
N VAL A 446 21.30 3.33 -8.54
CA VAL A 446 21.35 3.43 -10.01
C VAL A 446 21.89 4.79 -10.41
N SER A 447 22.61 4.87 -11.53
CA SER A 447 23.10 6.16 -12.01
C SER A 447 21.94 7.11 -12.36
N ASP A 448 22.15 8.42 -12.13
CA ASP A 448 21.22 9.47 -12.51
C ASP A 448 20.77 9.34 -13.98
N SER A 449 21.73 9.04 -14.88
CA SER A 449 21.45 8.75 -16.29
C SER A 449 20.58 7.50 -16.48
N GLY A 450 20.85 6.41 -15.76
CA GLY A 450 20.06 5.18 -15.90
C GLY A 450 18.62 5.37 -15.43
N VAL A 451 18.40 6.15 -14.37
CA VAL A 451 17.06 6.46 -13.87
C VAL A 451 16.30 7.35 -14.85
N ILE A 452 16.90 8.46 -15.27
CA ILE A 452 16.19 9.41 -16.13
C ILE A 452 15.89 8.80 -17.50
N GLU A 453 16.83 8.04 -18.08
CA GLU A 453 16.65 7.34 -19.35
C GLU A 453 15.53 6.30 -19.27
N TYR A 454 15.38 5.62 -18.15
CA TYR A 454 14.26 4.70 -17.92
C TYR A 454 12.90 5.43 -18.03
N PHE A 455 12.72 6.60 -17.39
CA PHE A 455 11.48 7.36 -17.50
C PHE A 455 11.28 8.01 -18.87
N GLN A 456 12.36 8.49 -19.50
CA GLN A 456 12.33 9.06 -20.84
C GLN A 456 11.99 8.00 -21.90
N SER A 457 12.39 6.74 -21.70
CA SER A 457 12.01 5.62 -22.56
C SER A 457 10.50 5.44 -22.65
N MET A 458 9.77 5.71 -21.55
CA MET A 458 8.30 5.68 -21.54
C MET A 458 7.73 6.73 -22.48
N VAL A 459 8.35 7.92 -22.56
CA VAL A 459 7.88 9.03 -23.39
C VAL A 459 8.17 8.81 -24.87
N VAL A 460 9.31 8.22 -25.22
CA VAL A 460 9.68 7.96 -26.62
C VAL A 460 9.26 6.58 -27.13
N LEU A 461 8.77 5.70 -26.23
CA LEU A 461 8.58 4.26 -26.44
C LEU A 461 9.88 3.60 -26.93
N GLY A 462 10.97 3.88 -26.21
CA GLY A 462 12.34 3.47 -26.51
C GLY A 462 12.81 2.28 -25.69
N ASP A 463 14.14 2.07 -25.60
CA ASP A 463 14.73 1.01 -24.79
C ASP A 463 14.90 1.51 -23.34
N PRO A 464 14.27 0.87 -22.33
CA PRO A 464 14.38 1.27 -20.92
C PRO A 464 15.78 1.19 -20.31
N VAL A 465 16.75 0.58 -21.01
CA VAL A 465 18.17 0.54 -20.61
C VAL A 465 19.10 1.13 -21.68
N GLY A 466 18.54 1.90 -22.61
CA GLY A 466 19.25 2.60 -23.67
C GLY A 466 19.33 4.11 -23.48
N ASP A 467 19.81 4.80 -24.51
CA ASP A 467 19.84 6.26 -24.60
C ASP A 467 18.60 6.75 -25.38
N ASN A 468 17.78 7.63 -24.81
CA ASN A 468 16.46 7.99 -25.32
C ASN A 468 16.33 9.47 -25.73
N MET A 469 16.78 10.45 -24.91
CA MET A 469 16.50 11.89 -25.17
C MET A 469 17.65 12.88 -25.08
#